data_AF-A0A2V5YIK7-F1
#
_entry.id   AF-A0A2V5YIK7-F1
#
_cell.length_a   1.000
_cell.length_b   1.000
_cell.length_c   1.000
_cell.angle_alpha   90.00
_cell.angle_beta   90.00
_cell.angle_gamma   90.00
#
_symmetry.space_group_name_H-M   'P 1'
#
loop_
_entity.id
_entity.type
_entity.pdbx_description
1 polymer ?
#
loop_
_entity_poly.entity_id
_entity_poly.type
_entity_poly.pdbx_seq_one_letter_code
_entity_poly.pdbx_strand_id
1 'polypeptide(L)'
;MNQSWFLRKHEDGSTFGPVRFDQIARWAAAAQIAPHDTLSNDRQTWLKAPMLTQLGMDWLVELTSEHYYGPTTLGALQEFIRLGEIDGETLVINTRTGARCKIEEMPQLWETGQPDAAVAQTEIQLGDPVGPAVARMSFRLQEQIRDLEQTLEEERRALMEAERRYAELKEKYDALIHRVGT
;
A
#
# COMPACT_ATOMS: atom_id res chain seq x y z
N MET A 1 30.21 -9.31 15.67
CA MET A 1 29.01 -9.57 16.49
C MET A 1 27.88 -9.99 15.55
N ASN A 2 27.39 -11.23 15.65
CA ASN A 2 26.20 -11.67 14.91
C ASN A 2 24.96 -11.10 15.60
N GLN A 3 24.52 -9.90 15.22
CA GLN A 3 23.24 -9.35 15.70
C GLN A 3 22.10 -10.18 15.10
N SER A 4 21.23 -10.66 15.98
CA SER A 4 20.01 -11.36 15.61
C SER A 4 18.87 -10.37 15.45
N TRP A 5 18.09 -10.52 14.40
CA TRP A 5 16.97 -9.66 14.05
C TRP A 5 15.65 -10.42 14.15
N PHE A 6 14.61 -9.66 14.48
CA PHE A 6 13.23 -10.09 14.58
C PHE A 6 12.37 -9.20 13.70
N LEU A 7 11.50 -9.81 12.91
CA LEU A 7 10.48 -9.14 12.11
C LEU A 7 9.13 -9.34 12.79
N ARG A 8 8.38 -8.28 12.99
CA ARG A 8 6.99 -8.33 13.45
C ARG A 8 6.06 -7.75 12.41
N LYS A 9 5.09 -8.56 11.97
CA LYS A 9 4.10 -8.20 10.97
C LYS A 9 3.08 -7.24 11.56
N HIS A 10 2.73 -6.23 10.78
CA HIS A 10 1.75 -5.22 11.20
C HIS A 10 0.32 -5.76 11.29
N GLU A 11 -0.02 -6.71 10.42
CA GLU A 11 -1.40 -7.19 10.27
C GLU A 11 -1.86 -8.06 11.43
N ASP A 12 -1.10 -9.10 11.78
CA ASP A 12 -1.47 -10.11 12.78
C ASP A 12 -0.59 -10.06 14.04
N GLY A 13 0.43 -9.20 14.06
CA GLY A 13 1.39 -9.10 15.15
C GLY A 13 2.37 -10.28 15.24
N SER A 14 2.35 -11.21 14.27
CA SER A 14 3.25 -12.37 14.24
C SER A 14 4.71 -11.92 14.21
N THR A 15 5.57 -12.64 14.95
CA THR A 15 6.99 -12.32 15.05
C THR A 15 7.85 -13.48 14.55
N PHE A 16 8.77 -13.18 13.64
CA PHE A 16 9.71 -14.11 13.01
C PHE A 16 11.14 -13.79 13.43
N GLY A 17 11.98 -14.82 13.53
CA GLY A 17 13.37 -14.71 13.99
C GLY A 17 13.65 -15.62 15.19
N PRO A 18 14.88 -15.62 15.73
CA PRO A 18 16.02 -14.78 15.33
C PRO A 18 16.60 -15.19 13.97
N VAL A 19 16.88 -14.21 13.12
CA VAL A 19 17.65 -14.42 11.88
C VAL A 19 18.77 -13.40 11.76
N ARG A 20 19.71 -13.64 10.86
CA ARG A 20 20.72 -12.64 10.51
C ARG A 20 20.11 -11.54 9.65
N PHE A 21 20.71 -10.35 9.67
CA PHE A 21 20.22 -9.22 8.87
C PHE A 21 20.17 -9.52 7.37
N ASP A 22 21.09 -10.34 6.84
CA ASP A 22 21.06 -10.75 5.42
C ASP A 22 19.80 -11.52 5.05
N GLN A 23 19.20 -12.28 5.99
CA GLN A 23 17.91 -12.92 5.77
C GLN A 23 16.76 -11.90 5.74
N ILE A 24 16.78 -10.89 6.62
CA ILE A 24 15.79 -9.80 6.60
C ILE A 24 15.86 -9.06 5.26
N ALA A 25 17.06 -8.76 4.78
CA ALA A 25 17.27 -8.10 3.49
C ALA A 25 16.73 -8.95 2.32
N ARG A 26 16.94 -10.28 2.37
CA ARG A 26 16.33 -11.22 1.40
C ARG A 26 14.81 -11.17 1.43
N TRP A 27 14.20 -11.19 2.61
CA TRP A 27 12.73 -11.08 2.75
C TRP A 27 12.19 -9.73 2.23
N ALA A 28 12.89 -8.62 2.47
CA ALA A 28 12.51 -7.32 1.91
C ALA A 28 12.61 -7.30 0.38
N ALA A 29 13.68 -7.87 -0.19
CA ALA A 29 13.85 -7.98 -1.64
C ALA A 29 12.81 -8.90 -2.28
N ALA A 30 12.41 -9.98 -1.61
CA ALA A 30 11.36 -10.90 -2.04
C ALA A 30 9.94 -10.40 -1.73
N ALA A 31 9.77 -9.12 -1.38
CA ALA A 31 8.48 -8.49 -1.11
C ALA A 31 7.66 -9.14 0.03
N GLN A 32 8.35 -9.73 1.00
CA GLN A 32 7.74 -10.37 2.19
C GLN A 32 7.65 -9.42 3.39
N ILE A 33 8.29 -8.24 3.33
CA ILE A 33 8.25 -7.21 4.37
C ILE A 33 7.44 -6.01 3.86
N ALA A 34 6.34 -5.71 4.54
CA ALA A 34 5.52 -4.55 4.23
C ALA A 34 6.12 -3.27 4.85
N PRO A 35 5.85 -2.07 4.29
CA PRO A 35 6.33 -0.81 4.85
C PRO A 35 5.92 -0.56 6.31
N HIS A 36 4.81 -1.19 6.73
CA HIS A 36 4.24 -1.02 8.06
C HIS A 36 4.79 -2.04 9.07
N ASP A 37 5.47 -3.09 8.61
CA ASP A 37 6.09 -4.08 9.48
C ASP A 37 7.20 -3.44 10.30
N THR A 38 7.52 -4.06 11.42
CA THR A 38 8.52 -3.55 12.36
C THR A 38 9.64 -4.55 12.60
N LEU A 39 10.85 -4.06 12.78
CA LEU A 39 12.06 -4.85 12.99
C LEU A 39 12.74 -4.46 14.29
N SER A 40 13.38 -5.43 14.93
CA SER A 40 14.09 -5.23 16.19
C SER A 40 15.30 -6.16 16.29
N ASN A 41 16.39 -5.69 16.88
CA ASN A 41 17.57 -6.50 17.20
C ASN A 41 17.71 -6.79 18.71
N ASP A 42 16.86 -6.18 19.54
CA ASP A 42 16.86 -6.28 21.01
C ASP A 42 15.50 -6.74 21.59
N ARG A 43 14.47 -6.88 20.74
CA ARG A 43 13.05 -7.12 21.06
C ARG A 43 12.36 -6.03 21.90
N GLN A 44 13.05 -4.94 22.19
CA GLN A 44 12.54 -3.82 22.98
C GLN A 44 12.22 -2.63 22.08
N THR A 45 13.16 -2.27 21.22
CA THR A 45 13.04 -1.18 20.25
C THR A 45 12.59 -1.74 18.91
N TRP A 46 11.45 -1.27 18.42
CA TRP A 46 10.87 -1.70 17.16
C TRP A 46 10.83 -0.54 16.17
N LEU A 47 11.54 -0.68 15.06
CA LEU A 47 11.61 0.33 14.00
C LEU A 47 10.77 -0.11 12.80
N LYS A 48 10.10 0.82 12.13
CA LYS A 48 9.41 0.52 10.87
C LYS A 48 10.44 0.10 9.82
N ALA A 49 10.09 -0.86 8.97
CA ALA A 49 11.02 -1.40 7.99
C ALA A 49 11.72 -0.33 7.12
N PRO A 50 11.03 0.71 6.60
CA PRO A 50 11.67 1.77 5.82
C PRO A 50 12.69 2.62 6.59
N MET A 51 12.69 2.58 7.92
CA MET A 51 13.69 3.30 8.74
C MET A 51 15.07 2.64 8.69
N LEU A 52 15.14 1.37 8.26
CA LEU A 52 16.39 0.65 8.06
C LEU A 52 16.83 0.80 6.59
N THR A 53 17.68 1.78 6.34
CA THR A 53 18.14 2.15 4.98
C THR A 53 18.78 0.98 4.22
N GLN A 54 19.33 0.00 4.93
CA GLN A 54 19.93 -1.20 4.34
C GLN A 54 18.91 -2.15 3.68
N LEU A 55 17.60 -1.94 3.90
CA LEU A 55 16.54 -2.71 3.23
C LEU A 55 16.17 -2.17 1.85
N GLY A 56 16.67 -0.98 1.45
CA GLY A 56 16.43 -0.42 0.12
C GLY A 56 14.94 -0.14 -0.18
N MET A 57 14.16 0.22 0.85
CA MET A 57 12.76 0.57 0.72
C MET A 57 12.60 2.04 0.29
N ASP A 58 13.00 2.32 -0.95
CA ASP A 58 13.18 3.68 -1.46
C ASP A 58 12.04 4.14 -2.40
N TRP A 59 10.99 3.32 -2.60
CA TRP A 59 9.97 3.59 -3.63
C TRP A 59 8.56 3.77 -3.05
N LEU A 60 7.88 4.84 -3.42
CA LEU A 60 6.44 5.02 -3.22
C LEU A 60 5.72 4.72 -4.53
N VAL A 61 4.62 3.97 -4.46
CA VAL A 61 3.70 3.70 -5.56
C VAL A 61 2.51 4.63 -5.40
N GLU A 62 2.17 5.36 -6.45
CA GLU A 62 0.98 6.19 -6.48
C GLU A 62 -0.21 5.37 -6.99
N LEU A 63 -1.16 5.09 -6.10
CA LEU A 63 -2.37 4.32 -6.43
C LEU A 63 -3.47 5.24 -6.95
N THR A 64 -3.57 6.44 -6.35
CA THR A 64 -4.43 7.54 -6.79
C THR A 64 -3.73 8.87 -6.46
N SER A 65 -4.25 9.99 -6.95
CA SER A 65 -3.68 11.33 -6.71
C SER A 65 -3.43 11.66 -5.22
N GLU A 66 -4.15 11.02 -4.30
CA GLU A 66 -4.05 11.26 -2.86
C GLU A 66 -3.54 10.05 -2.06
N HIS A 67 -3.34 8.89 -2.70
CA HIS A 67 -2.97 7.66 -2.01
C HIS A 67 -1.68 7.04 -2.54
N TYR A 68 -0.78 6.79 -1.60
CA TYR A 68 0.53 6.21 -1.87
C TYR A 68 0.74 4.93 -1.05
N TYR A 69 1.34 3.93 -1.68
CA TYR A 69 1.85 2.74 -1.01
C TYR A 69 3.37 2.78 -0.91
N GLY A 70 3.93 2.46 0.25
CA GLY A 70 5.37 2.41 0.48
C GLY A 70 5.80 3.21 1.71
N PRO A 71 7.09 3.58 1.84
CA PRO A 71 8.18 3.23 0.93
C PRO A 71 8.45 1.73 0.86
N THR A 72 8.77 1.18 -0.31
CA THR A 72 8.92 -0.26 -0.59
C THR A 72 10.15 -0.54 -1.47
N THR A 73 10.49 -1.81 -1.65
CA THR A 73 11.66 -2.26 -2.43
C THR A 73 11.34 -2.38 -3.93
N LEU A 74 12.39 -2.37 -4.75
CA LEU A 74 12.28 -2.66 -6.18
C LEU A 74 11.66 -4.04 -6.44
N GLY A 75 12.04 -5.06 -5.64
CA GLY A 75 11.47 -6.40 -5.76
C GLY A 75 9.99 -6.47 -5.42
N ALA A 76 9.50 -5.61 -4.52
CA ALA A 76 8.07 -5.46 -4.31
C ALA A 76 7.34 -4.87 -5.53
N LEU A 77 7.95 -3.89 -6.22
CA LEU A 77 7.39 -3.38 -7.47
C LEU A 77 7.31 -4.47 -8.55
N GLN A 78 8.37 -5.27 -8.70
CA GLN A 78 8.38 -6.41 -9.64
C GLN A 78 7.26 -7.40 -9.32
N GLU A 79 7.04 -7.69 -8.04
CA GLU A 79 6.00 -8.62 -7.60
C GLU A 79 4.59 -8.05 -7.79
N PHE A 80 4.37 -6.74 -7.56
CA PHE A 80 3.09 -6.09 -7.88
C PHE A 80 2.79 -6.13 -9.38
N ILE A 81 3.78 -5.91 -10.24
CA ILE A 81 3.65 -6.02 -11.70
C ILE A 81 3.31 -7.47 -12.07
N ARG A 82 4.01 -8.45 -11.49
CA ARG A 82 3.79 -9.88 -11.72
C ARG A 82 2.37 -10.32 -11.34
N LEU A 83 1.82 -9.75 -10.26
CA LEU A 83 0.44 -9.99 -9.82
C LEU A 83 -0.61 -9.16 -10.58
N GLY A 84 -0.19 -8.22 -11.42
CA GLY A 84 -1.08 -7.31 -12.15
C GLY A 84 -1.76 -6.26 -11.26
N GLU A 85 -1.21 -5.99 -10.07
CA GLU A 85 -1.73 -4.95 -9.17
C GLU A 85 -1.34 -3.54 -9.62
N ILE A 86 -0.24 -3.42 -10.35
CA ILE A 86 0.22 -2.19 -11.00
C ILE A 86 0.72 -2.51 -12.41
N ASP A 87 0.75 -1.49 -13.26
CA ASP A 87 1.12 -1.60 -14.67
C ASP A 87 2.21 -0.58 -15.05
N GLY A 88 2.59 -0.56 -16.34
CA GLY A 88 3.62 0.35 -16.85
C GLY A 88 3.27 1.84 -16.71
N GLU A 89 1.98 2.19 -16.66
CA GLU A 89 1.50 3.56 -16.55
C GLU A 89 1.52 4.07 -15.09
N THR A 90 1.57 3.15 -14.13
CA THR A 90 1.60 3.48 -12.71
C THR A 90 2.81 4.34 -12.36
N LEU A 91 2.57 5.42 -11.62
CA LEU A 91 3.61 6.36 -11.21
C LEU A 91 4.26 5.91 -9.91
N VAL A 92 5.58 6.06 -9.85
CA VAL A 92 6.38 5.79 -8.66
C VAL A 92 7.28 6.97 -8.34
N ILE A 93 7.56 7.16 -7.04
CA ILE A 93 8.39 8.23 -6.51
C ILE A 93 9.55 7.61 -5.75
N ASN A 94 10.77 7.97 -6.11
CA ASN A 94 11.95 7.60 -5.35
C ASN A 94 12.10 8.53 -4.15
N THR A 95 11.98 8.01 -2.93
CA THR A 95 11.96 8.82 -1.70
C THR A 95 13.31 9.45 -1.36
N ARG A 96 14.41 8.95 -1.93
CA ARG A 96 15.76 9.49 -1.71
C ARG A 96 16.07 10.70 -2.59
N THR A 97 15.54 10.71 -3.81
CA THR A 97 15.82 11.75 -4.81
C THR A 97 14.63 12.69 -5.04
N GLY A 98 13.42 12.26 -4.69
CA GLY A 98 12.17 12.94 -5.03
C GLY A 98 11.77 12.78 -6.50
N ALA A 99 12.53 12.02 -7.30
CA ALA A 99 12.22 11.80 -8.71
C ALA A 99 10.94 10.98 -8.85
N ARG A 100 10.05 11.42 -9.75
CA ARG A 100 8.81 10.74 -10.12
C ARG A 100 8.94 10.26 -11.55
N CYS A 101 8.64 8.99 -11.79
CA CYS A 101 8.71 8.36 -13.11
C CYS A 101 7.58 7.32 -13.23
N LYS A 102 7.30 6.90 -14.45
CA LYS A 102 6.42 5.74 -14.68
C LYS A 102 7.20 4.43 -14.55
N ILE A 103 6.50 3.34 -14.28
CA ILE A 103 7.10 2.00 -14.23
C ILE A 103 7.68 1.58 -15.59
N GLU A 104 7.05 1.95 -16.70
CA GLU A 104 7.56 1.66 -18.05
C GLU A 104 8.94 2.28 -18.31
N GLU A 105 9.27 3.37 -17.61
CA GLU A 105 10.56 4.08 -17.73
C GLU A 105 11.68 3.42 -16.91
N MET A 106 11.36 2.34 -16.16
CA MET A 106 12.30 1.63 -15.28
C MET A 106 12.65 0.24 -15.88
N PRO A 107 13.62 0.14 -16.81
CA PRO A 107 14.00 -1.12 -17.46
C PRO A 107 14.38 -2.22 -16.46
N GLN A 108 15.01 -1.87 -15.33
CA GLN A 108 15.40 -2.84 -14.30
C GLN A 108 14.23 -3.60 -13.64
N LEU A 109 12.98 -3.13 -13.78
CA LEU A 109 11.80 -3.85 -13.29
C LEU A 109 11.42 -5.02 -14.21
N TRP A 110 11.83 -4.96 -15.47
CA TRP A 110 11.53 -5.93 -16.51
C TRP A 110 12.69 -6.90 -16.76
N GLU A 111 13.89 -6.51 -16.34
CA GLU A 111 15.03 -7.40 -16.24
C GLU A 111 14.78 -8.40 -15.10
N THR A 112 14.11 -9.52 -15.42
CA THR A 112 14.29 -10.75 -14.66
C THR A 112 15.77 -11.07 -14.73
N GLY A 113 16.52 -10.70 -13.69
CA GLY A 113 17.90 -11.13 -13.55
C GLY A 113 17.95 -12.63 -13.80
N GLN A 114 18.75 -13.05 -14.77
CA GLN A 114 19.19 -14.43 -14.83
C GLN A 114 19.67 -14.77 -13.42
N PRO A 115 19.10 -15.78 -12.74
CA PRO A 115 19.69 -16.25 -11.51
C PRO A 115 21.08 -16.71 -11.89
N ASP A 116 22.10 -16.00 -11.39
CA ASP A 116 23.49 -16.38 -11.53
C ASP A 116 23.57 -17.87 -11.19
N ALA A 117 24.05 -18.66 -12.16
CA ALA A 117 23.90 -20.12 -12.26
C ALA A 117 24.75 -20.90 -11.22
N ALA A 118 24.76 -20.44 -9.97
CA ALA A 118 25.47 -21.04 -8.85
C ALA A 118 24.70 -20.99 -7.50
N VAL A 119 23.50 -20.39 -7.44
CA VAL A 119 22.65 -20.47 -6.24
C VAL A 119 21.40 -21.25 -6.58
N ALA A 120 21.37 -22.46 -6.05
CA ALA A 120 20.37 -23.48 -6.26
C ALA A 120 18.95 -22.95 -6.48
N GLN A 121 18.31 -23.52 -7.50
CA GLN A 121 16.90 -23.90 -7.51
C GLN A 121 16.29 -23.80 -6.10
N THR A 122 15.77 -22.64 -5.79
CA THR A 122 14.82 -22.50 -4.71
C THR A 122 13.60 -22.06 -5.46
N GLU A 123 12.85 -23.07 -5.94
CA GLU A 123 11.39 -22.97 -5.97
C GLU A 123 10.96 -22.08 -4.82
N ILE A 124 10.01 -21.18 -5.04
CA ILE A 124 9.33 -20.47 -3.97
C ILE A 124 8.84 -21.55 -2.99
N GLN A 125 9.67 -21.89 -2.01
CA GLN A 125 9.35 -22.91 -1.05
C GLN A 125 8.26 -22.25 -0.25
N LEU A 126 7.08 -22.84 -0.31
CA LEU A 126 5.89 -22.58 0.47
C LEU A 126 6.15 -22.86 1.98
N GLY A 127 7.33 -22.48 2.48
CA GLY A 127 7.94 -22.87 3.73
C GLY A 127 8.90 -21.81 4.31
N ASP A 128 9.15 -20.69 3.64
CA ASP A 128 9.66 -19.50 4.34
C ASP A 128 8.50 -18.96 5.20
N PRO A 129 8.66 -18.81 6.53
CA PRO A 129 7.53 -18.64 7.44
C PRO A 129 6.81 -17.30 7.27
N VAL A 130 7.41 -16.36 6.54
CA VAL A 130 6.87 -15.02 6.27
C VAL A 130 6.20 -15.05 4.89
N GLY A 131 4.89 -15.29 4.85
CA GLY A 131 4.11 -15.28 3.61
C GLY A 131 4.22 -13.94 2.83
N PRO A 132 3.78 -13.91 1.56
CA PRO A 132 3.94 -12.74 0.71
C PRO A 132 3.19 -11.52 1.28
N ALA A 133 3.87 -10.39 1.42
CA ALA A 133 3.21 -9.15 1.83
C ALA A 133 2.43 -8.50 0.67
N VAL A 134 2.67 -8.97 -0.56
CA VAL A 134 2.25 -8.35 -1.81
C VAL A 134 0.75 -8.47 -2.07
N ALA A 135 0.13 -9.61 -1.74
CA ALA A 135 -1.30 -9.87 -1.94
C ALA A 135 -2.27 -8.95 -1.16
N ARG A 136 -1.77 -7.88 -0.53
CA ARG A 136 -2.49 -7.04 0.42
C ARG A 136 -2.58 -5.57 0.02
N MET A 137 -1.98 -5.14 -1.09
CA MET A 137 -2.18 -3.78 -1.60
C MET A 137 -3.55 -3.67 -2.28
N SER A 138 -3.88 -4.62 -3.15
CA SER A 138 -5.23 -4.78 -3.73
C SER A 138 -6.34 -4.91 -2.68
N PHE A 139 -6.14 -5.69 -1.61
CA PHE A 139 -7.13 -5.81 -0.52
C PHE A 139 -7.44 -4.45 0.14
N ARG A 140 -6.42 -3.62 0.39
CA ARG A 140 -6.63 -2.30 0.99
C ARG A 140 -7.36 -1.34 0.05
N LEU A 141 -7.04 -1.36 -1.23
CA LEU A 141 -7.74 -0.53 -2.20
C LEU A 141 -9.22 -0.97 -2.33
N GLN A 142 -9.49 -2.27 -2.31
CA GLN A 142 -10.86 -2.79 -2.33
C GLN A 142 -11.66 -2.42 -1.06
N GLU A 143 -11.03 -2.48 0.11
CA GLU A 143 -11.64 -2.01 1.36
C GLU A 143 -11.98 -0.52 1.28
N GLN A 144 -11.05 0.30 0.79
CA GLN A 144 -11.28 1.74 0.61
C GLN A 144 -12.35 2.05 -0.43
N ILE A 145 -12.42 1.31 -1.54
CA ILE A 145 -13.48 1.45 -2.54
C ILE A 145 -14.83 1.22 -1.88
N ARG A 146 -14.96 0.15 -1.10
CA ARG A 146 -16.20 -0.18 -0.40
C ARG A 146 -16.61 0.93 0.58
N ASP A 147 -15.67 1.46 1.34
CA ASP A 147 -15.94 2.54 2.30
C ASP A 147 -16.35 3.85 1.59
N LEU A 148 -15.71 4.17 0.46
CA LEU A 148 -16.08 5.32 -0.38
C LEU A 148 -17.46 5.15 -1.02
N GLU A 149 -17.76 3.96 -1.53
CA GLU A 149 -19.08 3.62 -2.07
C GLU A 149 -20.17 3.80 -1.01
N GLN A 150 -19.91 3.36 0.22
CA GLN A 150 -20.83 3.54 1.33
C GLN A 150 -21.02 5.03 1.67
N THR A 151 -19.92 5.78 1.79
CA THR A 151 -19.98 7.23 2.08
C THR A 151 -20.73 7.99 0.99
N LEU A 152 -20.49 7.65 -0.27
CA LEU A 152 -21.18 8.26 -1.41
C LEU A 152 -22.69 8.01 -1.37
N GLU A 153 -23.10 6.81 -0.99
CA GLU A 153 -24.52 6.44 -0.86
C GLU A 153 -25.20 7.21 0.28
N GLU A 154 -24.50 7.41 1.40
CA GLU A 154 -24.98 8.21 2.53
C GLU A 154 -25.16 9.68 2.14
N GLU A 155 -24.18 10.28 1.46
CA GLU A 155 -24.26 11.67 0.96
C GLU A 155 -25.40 11.86 -0.05
N ARG A 156 -25.63 10.89 -0.94
CA ARG A 156 -26.76 10.92 -1.88
C ARG A 156 -28.11 10.94 -1.16
N ARG A 157 -28.26 10.18 -0.07
CA ARG A 157 -29.48 10.19 0.74
C ARG A 157 -29.66 11.53 1.45
N ALA A 158 -28.59 12.06 2.04
CA ALA A 158 -28.63 13.36 2.70
C ALA A 158 -29.02 14.48 1.72
N LEU A 159 -28.49 14.46 0.50
CA LEU A 159 -28.85 15.40 -0.55
C LEU A 159 -30.34 15.32 -0.89
N MET A 160 -30.87 14.11 -1.08
CA MET A 160 -32.29 13.89 -1.40
C MET A 160 -33.21 14.43 -0.30
N GLU A 161 -32.86 14.24 0.98
CA GLU A 161 -33.61 14.80 2.09
C GLU A 161 -33.58 16.33 2.13
N ALA A 162 -32.41 16.92 1.86
CA ALA A 162 -32.23 18.36 1.81
C ALA A 162 -33.05 18.98 0.66
N GLU A 163 -33.03 18.37 -0.52
CA GLU A 163 -33.84 18.80 -1.68
C GLU A 163 -35.34 18.76 -1.37
N ARG A 164 -35.82 17.71 -0.70
CA ARG A 164 -37.22 17.61 -0.27
C ARG A 164 -37.59 18.73 0.71
N ARG A 165 -36.76 18.98 1.72
CA ARG A 165 -36.98 20.07 2.68
C ARG A 165 -37.00 21.43 1.99
N TYR A 166 -36.11 21.62 1.02
CA TYR A 166 -36.08 22.84 0.22
C TYR A 166 -37.38 23.03 -0.59
N ALA A 167 -37.87 21.97 -1.24
CA ALA A 167 -39.12 22.02 -1.99
C ALA A 167 -40.32 22.38 -1.09
N GLU A 168 -40.44 21.75 0.08
CA GLU A 168 -41.50 22.05 1.05
C GLU A 168 -41.42 23.49 1.57
N LEU A 169 -40.22 24.02 1.80
CA LEU A 169 -40.03 25.40 2.26
C LEU A 169 -40.34 26.40 1.15
N LYS A 170 -39.99 26.07 -0.10
CA LYS A 170 -40.30 26.88 -1.28
C LYS A 170 -41.81 27.00 -1.50
N GLU A 171 -42.55 25.90 -1.41
CA GLU A 171 -44.03 25.94 -1.50
C GLU A 171 -44.65 26.85 -0.43
N LYS A 172 -44.16 26.75 0.82
CA LYS A 172 -44.62 27.62 1.92
C LYS A 172 -44.31 29.09 1.66
N TYR A 173 -43.12 29.37 1.11
CA TYR A 173 -42.71 30.73 0.75
C TYR A 173 -43.60 31.30 -0.35
N ASP A 174 -43.84 30.54 -1.42
CA ASP A 174 -44.68 30.96 -2.54
C ASP A 174 -46.13 31.22 -2.10
N ALA A 175 -46.66 30.36 -1.22
CA ALA A 175 -47.97 30.54 -0.60
C ALA A 175 -48.05 31.82 0.26
N LEU A 176 -46.98 32.17 0.97
CA LEU A 176 -46.90 33.40 1.76
C LEU A 176 -46.89 34.65 0.88
N ILE A 177 -46.09 34.63 -0.20
CA ILE A 177 -46.02 35.74 -1.16
C ILE A 177 -47.39 35.97 -1.82
N HIS A 178 -48.08 34.89 -2.23
CA HIS A 178 -49.44 35.00 -2.79
C HIS A 178 -50.46 35.61 -1.80
N ARG A 179 -50.32 35.30 -0.50
CA ARG A 179 -51.23 35.82 0.54
C ARG A 179 -50.94 37.27 0.96
N VAL A 180 -49.71 37.76 0.75
CA VAL A 180 -49.33 39.16 1.04
C VAL A 180 -49.61 40.08 -0.16
N GLY A 181 -49.73 39.53 -1.38
CA GLY A 181 -50.03 40.28 -2.60
C GLY A 181 -51.51 40.56 -2.88
N THR A 182 -52.44 40.03 -2.06
CA THR A 182 -53.89 40.32 -2.07
C THR A 182 -54.27 41.20 -0.89
#